data_AF-A0A431HEG1-F1
#
_entry.id   AF-A0A431HEG1-F1
#
_cell.length_a   1.000
_cell.length_b   1.000
_cell.length_c   1.000
_cell.angle_alpha   90.00
_cell.angle_beta   90.00
_cell.angle_gamma   90.00
#
_symmetry.space_group_name_H-M   'P 1'
#
loop_
_entity.id
_entity.type
_entity.pdbx_description
1 polymer ?
#
loop_
_entity_poly.entity_id
_entity_poly.type
_entity_poly.pdbx_seq_one_letter_code
_entity_poly.pdbx_strand_id
1 'polypeptide(L)'
;MEKDEIKEEFAAREEQLKIHSDLINEEIGLMSRILQIRQQLRAMGIEAPYSRKIEENIAAVNGNALPKRRGRPPGSKNRQKGENEADEKKSMPLYALLENISMLAAKPLSHAEYVEAAIQSGYQSKAADFSNMVYQSLLKLVKGGSFTKNEDGKFSIIVNEAQPAVEEKPIEEENPLE
;
A
#
# COMPACT_ATOMS: atom_id res chain seq x y z
N MET A 1 5.52 -48.07 -11.77
CA MET A 1 5.59 -47.12 -10.65
C MET A 1 5.74 -45.70 -11.15
N GLU A 2 6.74 -45.34 -11.97
CA GLU A 2 6.87 -43.97 -12.52
C GLU A 2 5.64 -43.43 -13.29
N LYS A 3 4.87 -44.28 -13.98
CA LYS A 3 3.70 -43.82 -14.77
C LYS A 3 2.50 -43.41 -13.92
N ASP A 4 2.44 -43.85 -12.67
CA ASP A 4 1.31 -43.57 -11.78
C ASP A 4 1.56 -42.27 -11.00
N GLU A 5 2.80 -42.00 -10.58
CA GLU A 5 3.21 -40.74 -9.95
C GLU A 5 3.02 -39.53 -10.88
N ILE A 6 3.37 -39.68 -12.17
CA ILE A 6 3.17 -38.60 -13.16
C ILE A 6 1.67 -38.27 -13.34
N LYS A 7 0.79 -39.27 -13.30
CA LYS A 7 -0.66 -39.03 -13.44
C LYS A 7 -1.23 -38.29 -12.23
N GLU A 8 -0.74 -38.61 -11.04
CA GLU A 8 -1.14 -37.96 -9.81
C GLU A 8 -0.67 -36.49 -9.77
N GLU A 9 0.56 -36.21 -10.22
CA GLU A 9 1.09 -34.85 -10.32
C GLU A 9 0.30 -34.00 -11.33
N PHE A 10 -0.10 -34.57 -12.47
CA PHE A 10 -0.93 -33.88 -13.45
C PHE A 10 -2.34 -33.57 -12.91
N ALA A 11 -2.95 -34.50 -12.18
CA ALA A 11 -4.26 -34.29 -11.56
C ALA A 11 -4.21 -33.17 -10.50
N ALA A 12 -3.18 -33.17 -9.65
CA ALA A 12 -2.96 -32.10 -8.67
C ALA A 12 -2.76 -30.73 -9.34
N ARG A 13 -2.04 -30.69 -10.46
CA ARG A 13 -1.81 -29.45 -11.22
C ARG A 13 -3.08 -28.93 -11.89
N GLU A 14 -3.93 -29.81 -12.43
CA GLU A 14 -5.23 -29.42 -12.98
C GLU A 14 -6.16 -28.85 -11.89
N GLU A 15 -6.16 -29.46 -10.70
CA GLU A 15 -6.93 -28.96 -9.57
C GLU A 15 -6.45 -27.58 -9.12
N GLN A 16 -5.13 -27.37 -9.02
CA GLN A 16 -4.56 -26.06 -8.72
C GLN A 16 -4.92 -25.00 -9.76
N LEU A 17 -4.88 -25.35 -11.05
CA LEU A 17 -5.26 -24.43 -12.12
C LEU A 17 -6.74 -24.05 -12.05
N LYS A 18 -7.60 -25.00 -11.69
CA LYS A 18 -9.03 -24.74 -11.49
C LYS A 18 -9.27 -23.78 -10.33
N ILE A 19 -8.63 -24.01 -9.19
CA ILE A 19 -8.72 -23.12 -8.02
C ILE A 19 -8.27 -21.69 -8.39
N HIS A 20 -7.16 -21.57 -9.10
CA HIS A 20 -6.65 -20.26 -9.53
C HIS A 20 -7.59 -19.54 -10.50
N SER A 21 -8.18 -20.29 -11.44
CA SER A 21 -9.18 -19.76 -12.37
C SER A 21 -10.44 -19.25 -11.63
N ASP A 22 -10.92 -19.99 -10.65
CA ASP A 22 -12.08 -19.60 -9.85
C ASP A 22 -11.81 -18.31 -9.05
N LEU A 23 -10.62 -18.19 -8.47
CA LEU A 23 -10.19 -17.00 -7.73
C LEU A 23 -10.11 -15.75 -8.63
N ILE A 24 -9.58 -15.89 -9.85
CA ILE A 24 -9.56 -14.80 -10.85
C ILE A 24 -10.99 -14.34 -11.17
N ASN A 25 -11.91 -15.28 -11.37
CA ASN A 25 -13.30 -14.95 -11.70
C ASN A 25 -14.00 -14.22 -10.54
N GLU A 26 -13.72 -14.61 -9.30
CA GLU A 26 -14.20 -13.88 -8.12
C GLU A 26 -13.65 -12.45 -8.07
N GLU A 27 -12.35 -12.27 -8.33
CA GLU A 27 -11.71 -10.95 -8.36
C GLU A 27 -12.32 -10.03 -9.43
N ILE A 28 -12.56 -10.56 -10.63
CA ILE A 28 -13.26 -9.86 -11.72
C ILE A 28 -14.69 -9.46 -11.28
N GLY A 29 -15.39 -10.35 -10.58
CA GLY A 29 -16.72 -10.09 -10.03
C GLY A 29 -16.72 -8.99 -8.97
N LEU A 30 -15.71 -8.96 -8.09
CA LEU A 30 -15.54 -7.91 -7.08
C LEU A 30 -15.23 -6.55 -7.72
N MET A 31 -14.32 -6.51 -8.69
CA MET A 31 -14.00 -5.29 -9.44
C MET A 31 -15.23 -4.70 -10.14
N SER A 32 -16.05 -5.55 -10.76
CA SER A 32 -17.29 -5.14 -11.41
C SER A 32 -18.28 -4.53 -10.41
N ARG A 33 -18.42 -5.11 -9.22
CA ARG A 33 -19.25 -4.55 -8.13
C ARG A 33 -18.73 -3.22 -7.63
N ILE A 34 -17.42 -3.07 -7.44
CA ILE A 34 -16.79 -1.80 -7.03
C ILE A 34 -17.07 -0.70 -8.06
N LEU A 35 -16.95 -1.00 -9.35
CA LEU A 35 -17.25 -0.05 -10.41
C LEU A 35 -18.72 0.37 -10.40
N GLN A 36 -19.64 -0.57 -10.19
CA GLN A 36 -21.06 -0.27 -10.08
C GLN A 36 -21.38 0.62 -8.88
N ILE A 37 -20.80 0.33 -7.71
CA ILE A 37 -20.92 1.17 -6.50
C ILE A 37 -20.40 2.58 -6.77
N ARG A 38 -19.24 2.73 -7.44
CA ARG A 38 -18.70 4.04 -7.79
C ARG A 38 -19.63 4.84 -8.71
N GLN A 39 -20.25 4.19 -9.70
CA GLN A 39 -21.23 4.85 -10.58
C GLN A 39 -22.47 5.31 -9.81
N GLN A 40 -22.97 4.48 -8.87
CA GLN A 40 -24.09 4.84 -8.00
C GLN A 40 -23.73 6.03 -7.10
N LEU A 41 -22.57 6.02 -6.46
CA LEU A 41 -22.10 7.12 -5.61
C LEU A 41 -21.96 8.43 -6.39
N ARG A 42 -21.46 8.36 -7.64
CA ARG A 42 -21.41 9.51 -8.57
C ARG A 42 -22.80 10.04 -8.89
N ALA A 43 -23.76 9.17 -9.19
CA ALA A 43 -25.15 9.56 -9.47
C ALA A 43 -25.83 10.21 -8.25
N MET A 44 -25.43 9.81 -7.04
CA MET A 44 -25.92 10.38 -5.78
C MET A 44 -25.21 11.69 -5.38
N GLY A 45 -24.24 12.18 -6.18
CA GLY A 45 -23.48 13.40 -5.87
C GLY A 45 -22.54 13.26 -4.67
N ILE A 46 -22.30 12.03 -4.20
CA ILE A 46 -21.35 11.71 -3.12
C ILE A 46 -19.97 11.53 -3.75
N GLU A 47 -19.41 12.61 -4.31
CA GLU A 47 -18.02 12.60 -4.75
C GLU A 47 -17.11 12.67 -3.51
N ALA A 48 -16.49 11.54 -3.15
CA ALA A 48 -15.44 11.51 -2.15
C ALA A 48 -14.34 12.52 -2.55
N PRO A 49 -13.96 13.48 -1.68
CA PRO A 49 -13.03 14.57 -2.02
C PRO A 49 -11.62 14.11 -2.42
N TYR A 50 -11.34 12.82 -2.32
CA TYR A 50 -10.10 12.19 -2.76
C TYR A 50 -10.08 11.85 -4.27
N SER A 51 -11.21 11.80 -4.97
CA SER A 51 -11.23 11.48 -6.42
C SER A 51 -10.73 12.64 -7.29
N ARG A 52 -11.10 13.88 -6.98
CA ARG A 52 -10.67 15.06 -7.76
C ARG A 52 -9.17 15.23 -7.84
N LYS A 53 -8.44 15.00 -6.74
CA LYS A 53 -6.97 15.10 -6.73
C LYS A 53 -6.31 14.00 -7.55
N ILE A 54 -6.91 12.80 -7.59
CA ILE A 54 -6.40 11.70 -8.41
C ILE A 54 -6.72 11.96 -9.89
N GLU A 55 -7.92 12.44 -10.21
CA GLU A 55 -8.31 12.80 -11.58
C GLU A 55 -7.52 14.02 -12.10
N GLU A 56 -7.24 15.05 -11.28
CA GLU A 56 -6.35 16.16 -11.63
C GLU A 56 -4.92 15.69 -11.93
N ASN A 57 -4.41 14.74 -11.14
CA ASN A 57 -3.08 14.17 -11.36
C ASN A 57 -3.04 13.31 -12.64
N ILE A 58 -4.10 12.55 -12.95
CA ILE A 58 -4.20 11.78 -14.20
C ILE A 58 -4.34 12.71 -15.42
N ALA A 59 -5.11 13.80 -15.31
CA ALA A 59 -5.24 14.79 -16.37
C ALA A 59 -3.94 15.56 -16.63
N ALA A 60 -3.15 15.83 -15.58
CA ALA A 60 -1.81 16.41 -15.68
C ALA A 60 -0.81 15.47 -16.37
N VAL A 61 -0.96 14.16 -16.18
CA VAL A 61 -0.14 13.14 -16.86
C VAL A 61 -0.56 12.95 -18.33
N ASN A 62 -1.84 13.12 -18.67
CA ASN A 62 -2.36 13.00 -20.03
C ASN A 62 -2.32 14.30 -20.87
N GLY A 63 -1.57 15.31 -20.42
CA GLY A 63 -1.12 16.43 -21.27
C GLY A 63 -2.17 17.48 -21.65
N ASN A 64 -3.32 17.57 -20.95
CA ASN A 64 -4.42 18.45 -21.37
C ASN A 64 -4.81 19.52 -20.33
N ALA A 65 -3.83 20.16 -19.68
CA ALA A 65 -4.05 21.29 -18.79
C ALA A 65 -3.49 22.60 -19.39
N LEU A 66 -4.38 23.50 -19.83
CA LEU A 66 -4.05 24.87 -20.26
C LEU A 66 -3.52 25.70 -19.08
N PRO A 67 -2.31 26.31 -19.18
CA PRO A 67 -1.74 27.05 -18.05
C PRO A 67 -2.27 28.49 -17.99
N LYS A 68 -2.89 28.86 -16.85
CA LYS A 68 -3.21 30.25 -16.52
C LYS A 68 -1.94 30.98 -16.12
N ARG A 69 -1.35 31.71 -17.08
CA ARG A 69 -0.11 32.50 -16.94
C ARG A 69 -0.29 33.63 -15.92
N ARG A 70 0.35 33.53 -14.75
CA ARG A 70 0.72 34.70 -13.94
C ARG A 70 2.17 35.03 -14.25
N GLY A 71 2.38 36.13 -14.97
CA GLY A 71 3.69 36.57 -15.45
C GLY A 71 4.65 36.85 -14.29
N ARG A 72 5.88 36.33 -14.40
CA ARG A 72 7.02 36.81 -13.63
C ARG A 72 7.54 38.12 -14.26
N PRO A 73 8.04 39.07 -13.44
CA PRO A 73 8.57 40.32 -13.96
C PRO A 73 9.77 40.10 -14.90
N PRO A 74 9.92 40.93 -15.94
CA PRO A 74 11.00 40.81 -16.92
C PRO A 74 12.34 41.11 -16.24
N GLY A 75 13.24 40.11 -16.17
CA GLY A 75 14.60 40.27 -15.63
C GLY A 75 15.13 39.11 -14.78
N SER A 76 14.30 38.13 -14.41
CA SER A 76 14.74 36.93 -13.70
C SER A 76 15.54 36.00 -14.64
N LYS A 77 16.87 36.12 -14.61
CA LYS A 77 17.78 35.09 -15.14
C LYS A 77 17.74 33.86 -14.23
N ASN A 78 16.66 33.09 -14.29
CA ASN A 78 16.64 31.76 -13.70
C ASN A 78 17.62 30.88 -14.47
N ARG A 79 18.76 30.61 -13.84
CA ARG A 79 19.65 29.52 -14.17
C ARG A 79 18.77 28.27 -14.37
N GLN A 80 18.70 27.75 -15.59
CA GLN A 80 17.99 26.50 -15.85
C GLN A 80 18.60 25.45 -14.92
N LYS A 81 17.83 25.02 -13.93
CA LYS A 81 18.19 23.87 -13.11
C LYS A 81 18.23 22.72 -14.11
N GLY A 82 19.43 22.24 -14.43
CA GLY A 82 19.61 21.13 -15.35
C GLY A 82 18.65 20.02 -14.94
N GLU A 83 17.77 19.66 -15.87
CA GLU A 83 17.01 18.43 -15.81
C GLU A 83 18.06 17.33 -15.91
N ASN A 84 18.56 16.88 -14.74
CA ASN A 84 19.23 15.60 -14.68
C ASN A 84 18.16 14.60 -15.13
N GLU A 85 18.36 14.05 -16.33
CA GLU A 85 17.67 12.87 -16.84
C GLU A 85 17.61 11.85 -15.69
N ALA A 86 16.42 11.74 -15.10
CA ALA A 86 16.16 10.76 -14.08
C ALA A 86 15.95 9.45 -14.83
N ASP A 87 17.04 8.68 -14.94
CA ASP A 87 17.06 7.31 -15.44
C ASP A 87 15.81 6.54 -14.99
N GLU A 88 15.12 5.97 -15.99
CA GLU A 88 13.87 5.24 -15.91
C GLU A 88 14.00 3.87 -15.22
N LYS A 89 14.40 3.88 -13.97
CA LYS A 89 14.05 2.83 -13.01
C LYS A 89 13.56 3.55 -11.79
N LYS A 90 12.24 3.80 -11.72
CA LYS A 90 11.59 4.31 -10.51
C LYS A 90 11.82 3.28 -9.41
N SER A 91 12.94 3.40 -8.70
CA SER A 91 13.20 2.65 -7.50
C SER A 91 12.04 2.89 -6.55
N MET A 92 11.56 1.82 -5.92
CA MET A 92 10.48 1.91 -4.96
C MET A 92 10.82 2.98 -3.92
N PRO A 93 9.90 3.92 -3.61
CA PRO A 93 10.18 4.94 -2.61
C PRO A 93 10.41 4.26 -1.26
N LEU A 94 11.33 4.81 -0.44
CA LEU A 94 11.71 4.22 0.85
C LEU A 94 10.49 3.90 1.74
N TYR A 95 9.47 4.75 1.74
CA TYR A 95 8.23 4.51 2.50
C TYR A 95 7.53 3.22 2.11
N ALA A 96 7.33 2.98 0.80
CA ALA A 96 6.68 1.78 0.30
C ALA A 96 7.52 0.53 0.56
N LEU A 97 8.85 0.65 0.52
CA LEU A 97 9.73 -0.46 0.87
C LEU A 97 9.59 -0.84 2.35
N LEU A 98 9.56 0.14 3.25
CA LEU A 98 9.41 -0.12 4.69
C LEU A 98 8.03 -0.72 5.02
N GLU A 99 6.98 -0.29 4.33
CA GLU A 99 5.65 -0.92 4.41
C GLU A 99 5.71 -2.38 3.97
N ASN A 100 6.32 -2.69 2.82
CA ASN A 100 6.47 -4.07 2.36
C ASN A 100 7.29 -4.94 3.33
N ILE A 101 8.39 -4.41 3.87
CA ILE A 101 9.18 -5.10 4.90
C ILE A 101 8.31 -5.41 6.12
N SER A 102 7.49 -4.45 6.56
CA SER A 102 6.60 -4.63 7.71
C SER A 102 5.47 -5.62 7.44
N MET A 103 4.96 -5.71 6.21
CA MET A 103 3.93 -6.68 5.84
C MET A 103 4.47 -8.11 5.78
N LEU A 104 5.72 -8.28 5.35
CA LEU A 104 6.41 -9.57 5.35
C LEU A 104 6.84 -9.99 6.76
N ALA A 105 7.09 -9.03 7.64
CA ALA A 105 7.48 -9.27 9.01
C ALA A 105 6.26 -9.55 9.89
N ALA A 106 6.11 -10.78 10.36
CA ALA A 106 5.05 -11.15 11.31
C ALA A 106 5.20 -10.52 12.71
N LYS A 107 6.28 -9.79 12.99
CA LYS A 107 6.61 -9.24 14.31
C LYS A 107 7.00 -7.75 14.21
N PRO A 108 6.79 -6.96 15.28
CA PRO A 108 7.28 -5.59 15.35
C PRO A 108 8.80 -5.57 15.23
N LEU A 109 9.30 -4.77 14.29
CA LEU A 109 10.72 -4.64 14.00
C LEU A 109 11.29 -3.37 14.65
N SER A 110 12.50 -3.47 15.16
CA SER A 110 13.31 -2.33 15.60
C SER A 110 13.82 -1.52 14.41
N HIS A 111 14.21 -0.28 14.68
CA HIS A 111 14.81 0.59 13.66
C HIS A 111 16.05 -0.03 12.99
N ALA A 112 16.91 -0.71 13.75
CA ALA A 112 18.10 -1.37 13.21
C ALA A 112 17.73 -2.49 12.22
N GLU A 113 16.73 -3.31 12.56
CA GLU A 113 16.25 -4.38 11.67
C GLU A 113 15.66 -3.84 10.37
N TYR A 114 14.98 -2.69 10.40
CA TYR A 114 14.51 -2.03 9.16
C TYR A 114 15.66 -1.56 8.27
N VAL A 115 16.75 -1.06 8.85
CA VAL A 115 17.94 -0.63 8.09
C VAL A 115 18.56 -1.85 7.40
N GLU A 116 18.74 -2.95 8.13
CA GLU A 116 19.30 -4.18 7.58
C GLU A 116 18.40 -4.78 6.49
N ALA A 117 17.09 -4.88 6.74
CA ALA A 117 16.12 -5.38 5.77
C ALA A 117 16.08 -4.53 4.50
N ALA A 118 16.18 -3.20 4.63
CA ALA A 118 16.24 -2.31 3.47
C ALA A 118 17.51 -2.53 2.63
N ILE A 119 18.67 -2.72 3.27
CA ILE A 119 19.92 -3.06 2.57
C ILE A 119 19.81 -4.43 1.89
N GLN A 120 19.27 -5.43 2.59
CA GLN A 120 19.07 -6.78 2.06
C GLN A 120 18.13 -6.81 0.84
N SER A 121 17.12 -5.94 0.83
CA SER A 121 16.23 -5.75 -0.33
C SER A 121 16.88 -5.08 -1.54
N GLY A 122 18.16 -4.70 -1.44
CA GLY A 122 18.90 -4.02 -2.50
C GLY A 122 18.62 -2.53 -2.60
N TYR A 123 18.08 -1.89 -1.55
CA TYR A 123 17.82 -0.45 -1.57
C TYR A 123 19.14 0.32 -1.59
N GLN A 124 19.38 1.04 -2.67
CA GLN A 124 20.58 1.86 -2.83
C GLN A 124 20.30 3.30 -2.40
N SER A 125 20.94 3.73 -1.30
CA SER A 125 20.91 5.12 -0.85
C SER A 125 22.23 5.82 -1.14
N LYS A 126 22.16 7.07 -1.58
CA LYS A 126 23.33 7.98 -1.70
C LYS A 126 23.54 8.83 -0.45
N ALA A 127 22.65 8.74 0.53
CA ALA A 127 22.73 9.57 1.73
C ALA A 127 23.82 9.08 2.68
N ALA A 128 24.56 10.01 3.28
CA ALA A 128 25.58 9.71 4.28
C ALA A 128 24.98 8.97 5.49
N ASP A 129 23.81 9.44 5.97
CA ASP A 129 23.13 8.89 7.15
C ASP A 129 21.88 8.12 6.76
N PHE A 130 22.05 6.99 6.06
CA PHE A 130 20.92 6.14 5.66
C PHE A 130 20.07 5.68 6.86
N SER A 131 20.73 5.34 7.97
CA SER A 131 20.06 4.95 9.22
C SER A 131 19.09 6.02 9.74
N ASN A 132 19.50 7.29 9.73
CA ASN A 132 18.63 8.40 10.14
C ASN A 132 17.48 8.62 9.14
N MET A 133 17.73 8.45 7.84
CA MET A 133 16.66 8.52 6.83
C MET A 133 15.57 7.46 7.06
N VAL A 134 15.95 6.23 7.38
CA VAL A 134 15.00 5.16 7.72
C VAL A 134 14.20 5.55 8.96
N TYR A 135 14.88 6.01 10.02
CA TYR A 135 14.21 6.44 11.26
C TYR A 135 13.20 7.57 11.03
N GLN A 136 13.60 8.63 10.31
CA GLN A 136 12.71 9.75 9.96
C GLN A 136 11.52 9.29 9.10
N SER A 137 11.74 8.29 8.25
CA SER A 137 10.69 7.75 7.41
C SER A 137 9.66 6.97 8.24
N LEU A 138 10.12 6.12 9.16
CA LEU A 138 9.27 5.42 10.13
C LEU A 138 8.46 6.41 10.98
N LEU A 139 9.08 7.48 11.50
CA LEU A 139 8.35 8.50 12.27
C LEU A 139 7.26 9.20 11.47
N LYS A 140 7.48 9.44 10.17
CA LYS A 140 6.43 10.01 9.30
C LYS A 140 5.28 9.04 9.09
N LEU A 141 5.55 7.74 8.95
CA LEU A 141 4.51 6.71 8.83
C LEU A 141 3.70 6.58 10.12
N VAL A 142 4.36 6.70 11.28
CA VAL A 142 3.67 6.76 12.58
C VAL A 142 2.77 7.98 12.67
N LYS A 143 3.25 9.17 12.28
CA LYS A 143 2.43 10.39 12.22
C LYS A 143 1.28 10.29 11.22
N GLY A 144 1.47 9.53 10.15
CA GLY A 144 0.45 9.25 9.14
C GLY A 144 -0.60 8.24 9.58
N GLY A 145 -0.41 7.56 10.70
CA GLY A 145 -1.33 6.53 11.21
C GLY A 145 -1.20 5.18 10.52
N SER A 146 -0.18 4.97 9.68
CA SER A 146 0.09 3.66 9.08
C SER A 146 0.86 2.73 10.04
N PHE A 147 1.61 3.29 10.98
CA PHE A 147 2.45 2.54 11.92
C PHE A 147 2.18 2.97 13.37
N THR A 148 2.41 2.04 14.30
CA THR A 148 2.54 2.30 15.74
C THR A 148 3.98 2.10 16.18
N LYS A 149 4.40 2.90 17.18
CA LYS A 149 5.67 2.73 17.88
C LYS A 149 5.38 2.19 19.28
N ASN A 150 5.92 1.03 19.60
CA ASN A 150 5.81 0.42 20.93
C ASN A 150 6.75 1.10 21.92
N GLU A 151 6.51 0.89 23.22
CA GLU A 151 7.35 1.42 24.31
C GLU A 151 8.81 0.94 24.19
N ASP A 152 9.03 -0.27 23.65
CA ASP A 152 10.36 -0.84 23.37
C ASP A 152 11.11 -0.20 22.19
N GLY A 153 10.54 0.83 21.55
CA GLY A 153 11.13 1.47 20.37
C GLY A 153 11.01 0.67 19.06
N LYS A 154 10.18 -0.39 19.06
CA LYS A 154 9.84 -1.19 17.88
C LYS A 154 8.65 -0.60 17.13
N PHE A 155 8.56 -0.88 15.84
CA PHE A 155 7.52 -0.37 14.95
C PHE A 155 6.70 -1.52 14.35
N SER A 156 5.39 -1.37 14.37
CA SER A 156 4.41 -2.31 13.78
C SER A 156 3.45 -1.57 12.86
N ILE A 157 3.03 -2.22 11.77
CA ILE A 157 2.01 -1.67 10.88
C ILE A 157 0.63 -1.76 11.58
N ILE A 158 -0.17 -0.70 11.48
CA ILE A 158 -1.58 -0.77 11.83
C ILE A 158 -2.28 -1.40 10.64
N VAL A 159 -2.42 -2.72 10.65
CA VAL A 159 -3.38 -3.34 9.74
C VAL A 159 -4.74 -2.86 10.23
N ASN A 160 -5.36 -1.94 9.49
CA ASN A 160 -6.79 -1.70 9.64
C ASN A 160 -7.52 -2.96 9.14
N GLU A 161 -7.38 -4.06 9.88
CA GLU A 161 -8.33 -5.14 9.84
C GLU A 161 -9.65 -4.51 10.24
N ALA A 162 -10.60 -4.51 9.31
CA ALA A 162 -11.99 -4.29 9.65
C ALA A 162 -12.29 -5.17 10.86
N GLN A 163 -12.61 -4.54 11.99
CA GLN A 163 -12.88 -5.21 13.26
C GLN A 163 -13.77 -6.45 13.02
N PRO A 164 -13.34 -7.68 13.34
CA PRO A 164 -14.30 -8.73 13.58
C PRO A 164 -15.16 -8.28 14.76
N ALA A 165 -16.47 -8.28 14.53
CA ALA A 165 -17.48 -7.83 15.47
C ALA A 165 -17.33 -8.56 16.82
N VAL A 166 -17.30 -7.75 17.87
CA VAL A 166 -17.93 -7.97 19.18
C VAL A 166 -17.85 -9.40 19.72
N GLU A 167 -16.93 -9.60 20.68
CA GLU A 167 -17.06 -10.66 21.69
C GLU A 167 -18.43 -10.53 22.38
N GLU A 168 -19.38 -11.38 22.00
CA GLU A 168 -20.58 -11.63 22.80
C GLU A 168 -20.12 -12.27 24.11
N LYS A 169 -20.02 -11.45 25.16
CA LYS A 169 -19.96 -11.97 26.52
C LYS A 169 -21.24 -12.79 26.78
N PRO A 170 -21.14 -14.02 27.29
CA PRO A 170 -22.31 -14.78 27.69
C PRO A 170 -23.03 -14.02 28.81
N ILE A 171 -24.31 -13.76 28.59
CA ILE A 171 -25.23 -13.18 29.57
C ILE A 171 -25.38 -14.22 30.68
N GLU A 172 -24.94 -13.88 31.89
CA GLU A 172 -25.22 -14.66 33.08
C GLU A 172 -26.73 -14.67 33.31
N GLU A 173 -27.30 -15.87 33.23
CA GLU A 173 -28.70 -16.18 33.44
C GLU A 173 -29.01 -15.99 34.94
N GLU A 174 -29.53 -14.81 35.31
CA GLU A 174 -30.11 -14.59 36.63
C GLU A 174 -31.33 -15.49 36.82
N ASN A 175 -31.15 -16.52 37.65
CA ASN A 175 -32.22 -17.27 38.30
C ASN A 175 -33.14 -16.32 39.09
N PRO A 176 -34.44 -16.24 38.79
CA PRO A 176 -35.41 -15.80 39.78
C PRO A 176 -35.87 -17.03 40.58
N LEU A 177 -35.44 -17.07 41.83
CA LEU A 177 -36.13 -17.82 42.89
C LEU A 177 -37.55 -17.26 43.01
N GLU A 178 -38.56 -18.10 42.79
CA GLU A 178 -39.82 -18.14 43.57
C GLU A 178 -40.57 -19.46 43.34
#